data_AF-A0A0P4VV85-F1
#
_entry.id   AF-A0A0P4VV85-F1
#
_cell.length_a   1.000
_cell.length_b   1.000
_cell.length_c   1.000
_cell.angle_alpha   90.00
_cell.angle_beta   90.00
_cell.angle_gamma   90.00
#
_symmetry.space_group_name_H-M   'P 1'
#
loop_
_entity.id
_entity.type
_entity.pdbx_description
1 polymer ?
#
loop_
_entity_poly.entity_id
_entity_poly.type
_entity_poly.pdbx_seq_one_letter_code
_entity_poly.pdbx_strand_id
1 'polypeptide(L)'
;MSKNFFVGVCCLGGGTVQCLSLLADSVDLGMAQAQIQQQQQKGNQSADFGPDSGGRIKGLTIVKPLIYGNVARYFGKKREEDGHTHEWTVYVKPYNNEDMSNYVKQIHFKLHESYADQNRMLTAPPYEVTETGWGEFEIVIKIYFHDPNERPVTIYHILKLFQSPPGTTPAAVTGDFKKPLVSEFYEELIFQDPSAMMHQLLTNTRQLTLGEYKHDTDFEEKKEKTIKNLLNAKEKISNEIADLREKIKLAKDTITKFKEEISKYQGDMSVDVSGLS
;
A
#
# COMPACT_ATOMS: atom_id res chain seq x y z
N MET A 1 -25.34 -32.27 39.16
CA MET A 1 -25.26 -32.47 37.70
C MET A 1 -24.15 -31.58 37.15
N SER A 2 -22.90 -32.06 37.20
CA SER A 2 -21.77 -31.31 36.62
C SER A 2 -21.63 -31.66 35.15
N LYS A 3 -21.68 -30.64 34.30
CA LYS A 3 -21.42 -30.74 32.87
C LYS A 3 -19.90 -30.87 32.69
N ASN A 4 -19.44 -32.01 32.16
CA ASN A 4 -18.04 -32.18 31.76
C ASN A 4 -17.81 -31.39 30.47
N PHE A 5 -16.88 -30.43 30.50
CA PHE A 5 -16.38 -29.74 29.32
C PHE A 5 -15.32 -30.63 28.64
N PHE A 6 -15.53 -30.93 27.37
CA PHE A 6 -14.60 -31.69 26.54
C PHE A 6 -13.70 -30.68 25.80
N VAL A 7 -12.40 -30.66 26.11
CA VAL A 7 -11.42 -29.92 25.31
C VAL A 7 -10.56 -30.97 24.59
N GLY A 8 -10.90 -31.22 23.33
CA GLY A 8 -10.11 -32.08 22.45
C GLY A 8 -8.89 -31.32 21.94
N VAL A 9 -7.69 -31.76 22.32
CA VAL A 9 -6.44 -31.36 21.67
C VAL A 9 -6.17 -32.38 20.56
N CYS A 10 -6.34 -31.96 19.30
CA CYS A 10 -5.92 -32.76 18.15
C CYS A 10 -4.43 -32.51 17.89
N CYS A 11 -3.57 -33.46 18.26
CA CYS A 11 -2.22 -33.55 17.73
C CYS A 11 -2.20 -34.53 16.55
N LEU A 12 -1.79 -34.05 15.38
CA LEU A 12 -1.56 -34.86 14.18
C LEU A 12 -0.23 -35.62 14.33
N GLY A 13 -0.31 -36.94 14.40
CA GLY A 13 0.85 -37.83 14.35
C GLY A 13 0.35 -39.28 14.30
N GLY A 14 0.72 -40.02 13.26
CA GLY A 14 0.18 -41.35 12.96
C GLY A 14 0.45 -42.40 14.04
N GLY A 15 -0.47 -43.37 14.13
CA GLY A 15 -0.29 -44.61 14.90
C GLY A 15 -1.06 -44.63 16.22
N THR A 16 -2.16 -45.40 16.23
CA THR A 16 -2.81 -46.00 17.40
C THR A 16 -3.25 -45.04 18.53
N VAL A 17 -4.56 -44.74 18.56
CA VAL A 17 -5.21 -44.00 19.66
C VAL A 17 -5.23 -44.87 20.91
N GLN A 18 -4.33 -44.58 21.85
CA GLN A 18 -4.40 -45.11 23.20
C GLN A 18 -4.89 -43.97 24.11
N CYS A 19 -6.14 -44.05 24.57
CA CYS A 19 -6.68 -43.14 25.58
C CYS A 19 -5.94 -43.37 26.90
N LEU A 20 -4.87 -42.61 27.15
CA LEU A 20 -4.35 -42.43 28.50
C LEU A 20 -5.23 -41.41 29.21
N SER A 21 -5.99 -41.86 30.20
CA SER A 21 -6.62 -41.00 31.20
C SER A 21 -5.53 -40.43 32.10
N LEU A 22 -5.03 -39.23 31.79
CA LEU A 22 -4.27 -38.43 32.74
C LEU A 22 -5.27 -37.64 33.58
N LEU A 23 -5.51 -38.11 34.81
CA LEU A 23 -6.06 -37.29 35.88
C LEU A 23 -4.97 -36.28 36.26
N ALA A 24 -5.02 -35.08 35.70
CA ALA A 24 -4.24 -33.96 36.21
C ALA A 24 -4.91 -33.48 37.50
N ASP A 25 -4.16 -33.50 38.61
CA ASP A 25 -4.64 -32.99 39.89
C ASP A 25 -5.00 -31.49 39.76
N SER A 26 -6.03 -31.03 40.48
CA SER A 26 -6.51 -29.63 40.43
C SER A 26 -5.44 -28.56 40.73
N VAL A 27 -4.31 -28.97 41.32
CA VAL A 27 -3.18 -28.10 41.62
C VAL A 27 -2.38 -27.73 40.36
N ASP A 28 -2.32 -28.64 39.38
CA ASP A 28 -1.50 -28.49 38.15
C ASP A 28 -2.19 -27.58 37.12
N LEU A 29 -3.53 -27.65 37.06
CA LEU A 29 -4.34 -26.75 36.21
C LEU A 29 -4.24 -25.29 36.70
N GLY A 30 -4.16 -25.08 38.02
CA GLY A 30 -3.99 -23.77 38.63
C GLY A 30 -2.62 -23.15 38.36
N MET A 31 -1.55 -23.97 38.35
CA MET A 31 -0.20 -23.49 38.02
C MET A 31 -0.04 -23.19 36.52
N ALA A 32 -0.63 -23.99 35.64
CA ALA A 32 -0.67 -23.70 34.20
C ALA A 32 -1.44 -22.41 33.89
N GLN A 33 -2.57 -22.15 34.56
CA GLN A 33 -3.31 -20.90 34.45
C GLN A 33 -2.53 -19.71 35.03
N ALA A 34 -1.81 -19.89 36.14
CA ALA A 34 -0.94 -18.86 36.71
C ALA A 34 0.26 -18.54 35.82
N GLN A 35 0.83 -19.53 35.12
CA GLN A 35 1.90 -19.32 34.14
C GLN A 35 1.41 -18.63 32.86
N ILE A 36 0.21 -18.96 32.38
CA ILE A 36 -0.44 -18.26 31.25
C ILE A 36 -0.77 -16.81 31.64
N GLN A 37 -1.25 -16.56 32.86
CA GLN A 37 -1.48 -15.21 33.38
C GLN A 37 -0.16 -14.44 33.61
N GLN A 38 0.90 -15.09 34.07
CA GLN A 38 2.23 -14.48 34.20
C GLN A 38 2.87 -14.19 32.83
N GLN A 39 2.63 -15.01 31.81
CA GLN A 39 3.02 -14.73 30.42
C GLN A 39 2.20 -13.59 29.80
N GLN A 40 0.90 -13.50 30.13
CA GLN A 40 0.05 -12.36 29.71
C GLN A 40 0.44 -11.05 30.42
N GLN A 41 0.87 -11.10 31.68
CA GLN A 41 1.34 -9.91 32.42
C GLN A 41 2.75 -9.46 31.99
N LYS A 42 3.62 -10.38 31.52
CA LYS A 42 4.95 -10.01 30.99
C LYS A 42 4.92 -9.27 29.65
N GLY A 43 3.81 -9.33 28.92
CA GLY A 43 3.64 -8.64 27.63
C GLY A 43 3.25 -7.16 27.73
N ASN A 44 3.04 -6.63 28.95
CA ASN A 44 2.60 -5.24 29.15
C ASN A 44 3.50 -4.45 30.11
N GLN A 45 4.76 -4.85 30.26
CA GLN A 45 5.74 -3.95 30.85
C GLN A 45 6.03 -2.85 29.83
N SER A 46 5.44 -1.67 30.05
CA SER A 46 5.96 -0.44 29.49
C SER A 46 7.41 -0.32 29.94
N ALA A 47 8.34 -0.77 29.10
CA ALA A 47 9.74 -0.44 29.29
C ALA A 47 9.79 1.09 29.38
N ASP A 48 10.32 1.59 30.50
CA ASP A 48 10.42 3.02 30.74
C ASP A 48 11.53 3.57 29.83
N PHE A 49 11.13 3.94 28.61
CA PHE A 49 12.03 4.44 27.58
C PHE A 49 12.44 5.90 27.82
N GLY A 50 11.99 6.54 28.90
CA GLY A 50 12.28 7.95 29.14
C GLY A 50 11.65 8.89 28.10
N PRO A 51 11.91 10.21 28.21
CA PRO A 51 11.29 11.22 27.35
C PRO A 51 11.76 11.18 25.88
N ASP A 52 12.90 10.54 25.62
CA ASP A 52 13.49 10.39 24.28
C ASP A 52 13.16 9.04 23.63
N SER A 53 12.21 8.27 24.18
CA SER A 53 11.81 6.96 23.68
C SER A 53 12.99 5.99 23.54
N GLY A 54 14.02 6.13 24.39
CA GLY A 54 15.22 5.32 24.44
C GLY A 54 16.27 5.67 23.37
N GLY A 55 16.15 6.85 22.75
CA GLY A 55 17.07 7.36 21.73
C GLY A 55 16.89 6.70 20.36
N ARG A 56 17.33 7.39 19.30
CA ARG A 56 17.27 6.90 17.89
C ARG A 56 18.39 5.91 17.59
N ILE A 57 18.05 4.76 17.01
CA ILE A 57 18.99 3.71 16.62
C ILE A 57 19.54 4.03 15.21
N LYS A 58 20.76 4.54 15.13
CA LYS A 58 21.37 4.97 13.86
C LYS A 58 21.67 3.82 12.91
N GLY A 59 21.44 4.04 11.62
CA GLY A 59 21.73 3.10 10.54
C GLY A 59 20.68 2.01 10.37
N LEU A 60 19.55 2.11 11.07
CA LEU A 60 18.46 1.13 11.00
C LEU A 60 17.27 1.70 10.24
N THR A 61 16.81 0.96 9.23
CA THR A 61 15.60 1.31 8.48
C THR A 61 14.64 0.13 8.53
N ILE A 62 13.43 0.37 9.02
CA ILE A 62 12.34 -0.63 9.02
C ILE A 62 11.26 -0.15 8.06
N VAL A 63 10.78 -1.05 7.21
CA VAL A 63 9.70 -0.78 6.26
C VAL A 63 8.48 -1.61 6.65
N LYS A 64 7.33 -0.95 6.80
CA LYS A 64 6.02 -1.59 7.03
C LYS A 64 5.11 -1.34 5.83
N PRO A 65 4.89 -2.35 4.97
CA PRO A 65 4.01 -2.19 3.83
C PRO A 65 2.54 -2.20 4.25
N LEU A 66 1.75 -1.33 3.65
CA LEU A 66 0.31 -1.20 3.89
C LEU A 66 -0.46 -1.06 2.58
N ILE A 67 -1.75 -1.27 2.67
CA ILE A 67 -2.72 -0.99 1.63
C ILE A 67 -3.70 0.04 2.15
N TYR A 68 -3.99 1.03 1.33
CA TYR A 68 -5.06 1.97 1.56
C TYR A 68 -5.93 2.09 0.32
N GLY A 69 -7.17 2.50 0.51
CA GLY A 69 -8.09 2.68 -0.60
C GLY A 69 -9.53 2.64 -0.18
N ASN A 70 -10.40 2.37 -1.14
CA ASN A 70 -11.81 2.16 -0.86
C ASN A 70 -12.42 1.04 -1.70
N VAL A 71 -13.48 0.46 -1.15
CA VAL A 71 -14.49 -0.29 -1.91
C VAL A 71 -15.77 0.52 -2.01
N ALA A 72 -16.53 0.32 -3.08
CA ALA A 72 -17.82 0.97 -3.28
C ALA A 72 -18.83 0.02 -3.92
N ARG A 73 -20.08 0.12 -3.47
CA ARG A 73 -21.22 -0.66 -3.95
C ARG A 73 -22.35 0.27 -4.34
N TYR A 74 -22.77 0.20 -5.60
CA TYR A 74 -23.92 0.93 -6.09
C TYR A 74 -25.22 0.31 -5.56
N PHE A 75 -26.16 1.13 -5.11
CA PHE A 75 -27.46 0.67 -4.60
C PHE A 75 -28.42 0.16 -5.69
N GLY A 76 -28.10 0.36 -6.97
CA GLY A 76 -29.01 0.08 -8.08
C GLY A 76 -29.96 1.23 -8.39
N LYS A 77 -30.26 2.07 -7.39
CA LYS A 77 -31.08 3.27 -7.50
C LYS A 77 -30.58 4.38 -6.58
N LYS A 78 -30.92 5.62 -6.93
CA LYS A 78 -30.80 6.75 -6.02
C LYS A 78 -31.75 6.56 -4.84
N ARG A 79 -31.27 6.78 -3.61
CA ARG A 79 -32.11 6.79 -2.40
C ARG A 79 -32.94 8.07 -2.38
N GLU A 80 -34.22 7.96 -2.06
CA GLU A 80 -35.17 9.10 -2.09
C GLU A 80 -34.92 10.11 -0.96
N GLU A 81 -34.40 9.66 0.19
CA GLU A 81 -34.25 10.48 1.41
C GLU A 81 -33.08 11.49 1.31
N ASP A 82 -31.89 11.02 0.94
CA ASP A 82 -30.63 11.78 0.94
C ASP A 82 -30.03 11.94 -0.48
N GLY A 83 -30.60 11.25 -1.47
CA GLY A 83 -30.07 11.22 -2.83
C GLY A 83 -28.79 10.40 -3.01
N HIS A 84 -28.37 9.61 -2.02
CA HIS A 84 -27.16 8.80 -2.10
C HIS A 84 -27.33 7.64 -3.09
N THR A 85 -26.24 7.28 -3.75
CA THR A 85 -26.22 6.26 -4.80
C THR A 85 -25.32 5.08 -4.46
N HIS A 86 -24.30 5.29 -3.64
CA HIS A 86 -23.32 4.29 -3.27
C HIS A 86 -23.19 4.19 -1.75
N GLU A 87 -22.89 2.98 -1.30
CA GLU A 87 -22.19 2.74 -0.03
C GLU A 87 -20.72 2.54 -0.35
N TRP A 88 -19.83 3.11 0.45
CA TRP A 88 -18.41 3.00 0.26
C TRP A 88 -17.72 2.83 1.60
N THR A 89 -16.61 2.08 1.59
CA THR A 89 -15.77 1.85 2.76
C THR A 89 -14.34 2.23 2.39
N VAL A 90 -13.81 3.25 3.05
CA VAL A 90 -12.39 3.63 2.96
C VAL A 90 -11.63 2.94 4.09
N TYR A 91 -10.41 2.45 3.82
CA TYR A 91 -9.64 1.72 4.82
C TYR A 91 -8.14 1.88 4.68
N VAL A 92 -7.45 1.55 5.77
CA VAL A 92 -6.02 1.26 5.84
C VAL A 92 -5.84 -0.10 6.47
N LYS A 93 -5.08 -0.99 5.84
CA LYS A 93 -4.77 -2.33 6.35
C LYS A 93 -3.30 -2.68 6.08
N PRO A 94 -2.67 -3.53 6.89
CA PRO A 94 -1.30 -3.94 6.62
C PRO A 94 -1.27 -4.79 5.35
N TYR A 95 -0.17 -4.73 4.59
CA TYR A 95 0.01 -5.62 3.45
C TYR A 95 0.35 -7.05 3.92
N ASN A 96 1.16 -7.15 4.97
CA ASN A 96 1.48 -8.42 5.61
C ASN A 96 0.44 -8.76 6.69
N ASN A 97 0.33 -10.04 7.04
CA ASN A 97 -0.52 -10.48 8.15
C ASN A 97 0.12 -10.11 9.50
N GLU A 98 0.00 -8.85 9.90
CA GLU A 98 0.53 -8.31 11.14
C GLU A 98 -0.46 -7.36 11.83
N ASP A 99 -0.41 -7.26 13.15
CA ASP A 99 -1.22 -6.31 13.90
C ASP A 99 -0.57 -4.92 13.91
N MET A 100 -1.11 -4.02 13.09
CA MET A 100 -0.65 -2.62 13.00
C MET A 100 -0.88 -1.84 14.30
N SER A 101 -1.85 -2.23 15.13
CA SER A 101 -2.19 -1.51 16.36
C SER A 101 -1.05 -1.47 17.37
N ASN A 102 -0.05 -2.34 17.21
CA ASN A 102 1.15 -2.36 18.02
C ASN A 102 2.03 -1.12 17.81
N TYR A 103 2.07 -0.55 16.60
CA TYR A 103 2.89 0.62 16.28
C TYR A 103 2.06 1.85 15.86
N VAL A 104 0.82 1.65 15.42
CA VAL A 104 -0.15 2.71 15.12
C VAL A 104 -0.99 3.03 16.36
N LYS A 105 -0.97 4.30 16.76
CA LYS A 105 -1.81 4.83 17.84
C LYS A 105 -3.23 5.10 17.39
N GLN A 106 -3.38 5.79 16.26
CA GLN A 106 -4.68 6.14 15.69
C GLN A 106 -4.56 6.56 14.24
N ILE A 107 -5.65 6.39 13.48
CA ILE A 107 -5.77 6.84 12.09
C ILE A 107 -6.94 7.82 12.00
N HIS A 108 -6.69 8.97 11.39
CA HIS A 108 -7.70 9.98 11.12
C HIS A 108 -8.09 9.92 9.66
N PHE A 109 -9.39 9.82 9.38
CA PHE A 109 -9.96 9.97 8.05
C PHE A 109 -10.68 11.31 8.02
N LYS A 110 -10.17 12.26 7.25
CA LYS A 110 -10.83 13.54 6.98
C LYS A 110 -11.63 13.40 5.69
N LEU A 111 -12.94 13.38 5.83
CA LEU A 111 -13.92 13.36 4.76
C LEU A 111 -14.20 14.78 4.24
N HIS A 112 -15.05 14.88 3.22
CA HIS A 112 -15.54 16.17 2.73
C HIS A 112 -16.39 16.89 3.80
N GLU A 113 -16.36 18.22 3.79
CA GLU A 113 -17.03 19.08 4.78
C GLU A 113 -18.55 18.94 4.83
N SER A 114 -19.15 18.35 3.80
CA SER A 114 -20.58 18.04 3.77
C SER A 114 -20.99 16.90 4.70
N TYR A 115 -20.05 16.06 5.16
CA TYR A 115 -20.35 14.96 6.08
C TYR A 115 -20.37 15.45 7.53
N ALA A 116 -21.36 14.96 8.30
CA ALA A 116 -21.33 15.08 9.74
C ALA A 116 -20.09 14.37 10.29
N ASP A 117 -19.44 15.00 11.27
CA ASP A 117 -18.17 14.53 11.85
C ASP A 117 -17.14 14.19 10.77
N GLN A 118 -16.84 15.14 9.87
CA GLN A 118 -15.89 14.95 8.77
C GLN A 118 -14.53 14.38 9.21
N ASN A 119 -14.11 14.58 10.46
CA ASN A 119 -12.88 14.02 11.01
C ASN A 119 -13.21 12.76 11.81
N ARG A 120 -13.07 11.59 11.20
CA ARG A 120 -13.25 10.29 11.87
C ARG A 120 -11.91 9.84 12.44
N MET A 121 -11.87 9.47 13.71
CA MET A 121 -10.65 9.02 14.39
C MET A 121 -10.85 7.58 14.87
N LEU A 122 -9.99 6.68 14.39
CA LEU A 122 -10.02 5.26 14.76
C LEU A 122 -8.74 4.91 15.53
N THR A 123 -8.91 4.36 16.73
CA THR A 123 -7.80 3.96 17.62
C THR A 123 -7.52 2.46 17.60
N ALA A 124 -8.40 1.66 16.99
CA ALA A 124 -8.31 0.21 16.96
C ALA A 124 -8.67 -0.33 15.57
N PRO A 125 -8.11 -1.49 15.16
CA PRO A 125 -8.48 -2.15 13.91
C PRO A 125 -9.88 -2.79 13.99
N PRO A 126 -10.59 -2.97 12.86
CA PRO A 126 -10.21 -2.59 11.51
C PRO A 126 -10.24 -1.06 11.31
N TYR A 127 -9.21 -0.51 10.65
CA TYR A 127 -9.12 0.93 10.40
C TYR A 127 -9.89 1.28 9.13
N GLU A 128 -11.22 1.25 9.23
CA GLU A 128 -12.13 1.50 8.11
C GLU A 128 -13.30 2.40 8.50
N VAL A 129 -13.73 3.22 7.54
CA VAL A 129 -14.91 4.08 7.67
C VAL A 129 -15.87 3.75 6.54
N THR A 130 -17.06 3.31 6.90
CA THR A 130 -18.16 3.04 5.97
C THR A 130 -19.16 4.19 6.00
N GLU A 131 -19.48 4.70 4.82
CA GLU A 131 -20.40 5.81 4.61
C GLU A 131 -21.19 5.64 3.32
N THR A 132 -22.16 6.54 3.11
CA THR A 132 -22.94 6.56 1.87
C THR A 132 -22.82 7.91 1.18
N GLY A 133 -22.89 7.93 -0.14
CA GLY A 133 -22.73 9.16 -0.90
C GLY A 133 -22.98 9.00 -2.39
N TRP A 134 -22.76 10.08 -3.13
CA TRP A 134 -22.95 10.13 -4.58
C TRP A 134 -21.77 10.71 -5.36
N GLY A 135 -20.83 11.38 -4.68
CA GLY A 135 -19.70 12.07 -5.29
C GLY A 135 -18.36 11.43 -4.93
N GLU A 136 -17.41 11.57 -5.85
CA GLU A 136 -15.98 11.29 -5.61
C GLU A 136 -15.30 12.53 -5.04
N PHE A 137 -14.49 12.36 -4.00
CA PHE A 137 -13.76 13.45 -3.35
C PHE A 137 -12.46 12.92 -2.73
N GLU A 138 -11.55 13.83 -2.38
CA GLU A 138 -10.31 13.47 -1.69
C GLU A 138 -10.54 13.24 -0.21
N ILE A 139 -10.13 12.07 0.28
CA ILE A 139 -10.07 11.70 1.69
C ILE A 139 -8.62 11.84 2.15
N VAL A 140 -8.40 12.61 3.22
CA VAL A 140 -7.07 12.74 3.83
C VAL A 140 -6.97 11.73 4.96
N ILE A 141 -6.06 10.77 4.83
CA ILE A 141 -5.80 9.71 5.79
C ILE A 141 -4.53 10.08 6.54
N LYS A 142 -4.59 10.24 7.86
CA LYS A 142 -3.44 10.60 8.69
C LYS A 142 -3.19 9.56 9.77
N ILE A 143 -2.04 8.91 9.69
CA ILE A 143 -1.61 7.82 10.56
C ILE A 143 -0.70 8.39 11.64
N TYR A 144 -1.05 8.18 12.91
CA TYR A 144 -0.26 8.55 14.08
C TYR A 144 0.33 7.31 14.74
N PHE A 145 1.57 7.41 15.19
CA PHE A 145 2.30 6.33 15.85
C PHE A 145 2.23 6.45 17.37
N HIS A 146 2.49 5.34 18.07
CA HIS A 146 2.58 5.35 19.54
C HIS A 146 3.74 6.18 20.05
N ASP A 147 4.86 6.16 19.34
CA ASP A 147 5.98 7.06 19.62
C ASP A 147 5.66 8.47 19.08
N PRO A 148 5.48 9.49 19.95
CA PRO A 148 5.19 10.86 19.52
C PRO A 148 6.38 11.51 18.79
N ASN A 149 7.59 10.96 18.93
CA ASN A 149 8.78 11.43 18.24
C ASN A 149 8.80 11.01 16.76
N GLU A 150 7.92 10.09 16.35
CA GLU A 150 7.74 9.74 14.95
C GLU A 150 6.69 10.61 14.27
N ARG A 151 7.05 11.13 13.10
CA ARG A 151 6.21 12.05 12.33
C ARG A 151 4.98 11.31 11.80
N PRO A 152 3.75 11.84 12.00
CA PRO A 152 2.56 11.27 11.38
C PRO A 152 2.65 11.24 9.85
N VAL A 153 2.18 10.15 9.25
CA VAL A 153 2.12 9.99 7.80
C VAL A 153 0.76 10.45 7.28
N THR A 154 0.75 11.23 6.22
CA THR A 154 -0.47 11.71 5.56
C THR A 154 -0.54 11.14 4.15
N ILE A 155 -1.66 10.48 3.85
CA ILE A 155 -1.97 9.88 2.55
C ILE A 155 -3.22 10.59 2.01
N TYR A 156 -3.22 10.88 0.71
CA TYR A 156 -4.36 11.46 0.00
C TYR A 156 -4.97 10.40 -0.91
N HIS A 157 -6.24 10.08 -0.69
CA HIS A 157 -6.96 9.08 -1.46
C HIS A 157 -8.17 9.69 -2.14
N ILE A 158 -8.25 9.62 -3.47
CA ILE A 158 -9.47 10.01 -4.19
C ILE A 158 -10.46 8.87 -4.09
N LEU A 159 -11.56 9.08 -3.37
CA LEU A 159 -12.66 8.12 -3.26
C LEU A 159 -13.20 7.80 -4.66
N LYS A 160 -13.17 6.52 -5.04
CA LYS A 160 -13.71 6.05 -6.31
C LYS A 160 -15.06 5.38 -6.13
N LEU A 161 -16.04 5.82 -6.90
CA LEU A 161 -17.40 5.26 -6.93
C LEU A 161 -17.73 4.70 -8.33
N PHE A 162 -17.13 5.24 -9.39
CA PHE A 162 -17.44 4.87 -10.77
C PHE A 162 -16.27 4.15 -11.47
N GLN A 163 -16.58 3.13 -12.27
CA GLN A 163 -15.57 2.32 -12.98
C GLN A 163 -14.97 3.03 -14.22
N SER A 164 -15.57 4.12 -14.70
CA SER A 164 -15.15 4.85 -15.90
C SER A 164 -15.24 6.37 -15.71
N PRO A 165 -14.41 7.17 -16.40
CA PRO A 165 -14.51 8.62 -16.36
C PRO A 165 -15.89 9.11 -16.84
N PRO A 166 -16.39 10.23 -16.28
CA PRO A 166 -17.68 10.80 -16.69
C PRO A 166 -17.62 11.22 -18.16
N GLY A 167 -18.42 10.57 -19.02
CA GLY A 167 -18.52 10.89 -20.45
C GLY A 167 -18.43 9.70 -21.39
N THR A 168 -17.88 8.57 -20.94
CA THR A 168 -18.04 7.28 -21.62
C THR A 168 -19.32 6.65 -21.08
N THR A 169 -20.15 6.05 -21.95
CA THR A 169 -21.46 5.46 -21.64
C THR A 169 -21.45 4.80 -20.25
N PRO A 170 -22.44 5.09 -19.38
CA PRO A 170 -22.49 4.48 -18.06
C PRO A 170 -22.33 2.97 -18.22
N ALA A 171 -21.52 2.33 -17.39
CA ALA A 171 -21.44 0.88 -17.25
C ALA A 171 -22.78 0.26 -16.76
N ALA A 172 -23.90 0.93 -17.00
CA ALA A 172 -25.25 0.41 -16.89
C ALA A 172 -25.62 -0.58 -18.01
N VAL A 173 -24.75 -0.79 -19.00
CA VAL A 173 -25.01 -1.69 -20.14
C VAL A 173 -24.18 -2.99 -20.08
N THR A 174 -23.18 -3.09 -19.22
CA THR A 174 -22.45 -4.34 -18.95
C THR A 174 -22.82 -4.81 -17.54
N GLY A 175 -23.66 -5.83 -17.44
CA GLY A 175 -24.42 -6.27 -16.24
C GLY A 175 -23.65 -6.73 -15.00
N ASP A 176 -22.54 -6.09 -14.64
CA ASP A 176 -21.66 -6.46 -13.53
C ASP A 176 -21.85 -5.59 -12.27
N PHE A 177 -23.06 -5.07 -12.06
CA PHE A 177 -23.45 -4.36 -10.81
C PHE A 177 -23.32 -5.21 -9.53
N LYS A 178 -23.02 -6.50 -9.65
CA LYS A 178 -22.79 -7.41 -8.51
C LYS A 178 -21.39 -7.29 -7.92
N LYS A 179 -20.39 -6.83 -8.67
CA LYS A 179 -19.01 -6.74 -8.16
C LYS A 179 -18.79 -5.35 -7.54
N PRO A 180 -18.34 -5.27 -6.27
CA PRO A 180 -17.97 -3.99 -5.69
C PRO A 180 -16.81 -3.38 -6.49
N LEU A 181 -16.84 -2.07 -6.69
CA LEU A 181 -15.69 -1.33 -7.19
C LEU A 181 -14.62 -1.35 -6.12
N VAL A 182 -13.38 -1.64 -6.51
CA VAL A 182 -12.23 -1.67 -5.62
C VAL A 182 -11.19 -0.69 -6.17
N SER A 183 -10.75 0.26 -5.35
CA SER A 183 -9.67 1.19 -5.66
C SER A 183 -8.68 1.20 -4.50
N GLU A 184 -7.68 0.30 -4.59
CA GLU A 184 -6.62 0.14 -3.60
C GLU A 184 -5.24 0.49 -4.17
N PHE A 185 -4.39 1.00 -3.28
CA PHE A 185 -3.01 1.37 -3.53
C PHE A 185 -2.10 0.76 -2.46
N TYR A 186 -0.89 0.40 -2.89
CA TYR A 186 0.17 -0.09 -2.02
C TYR A 186 1.05 1.09 -1.59
N GLU A 187 1.43 1.12 -0.32
CA GLU A 187 2.32 2.14 0.25
C GLU A 187 3.26 1.52 1.28
N GLU A 188 4.40 2.16 1.53
CA GLU A 188 5.41 1.72 2.48
C GLU A 188 5.65 2.77 3.57
N LEU A 189 5.41 2.41 4.83
CA LEU A 189 5.83 3.23 5.96
C LEU A 189 7.31 2.98 6.24
N ILE A 190 8.12 4.02 6.03
CA ILE A 190 9.57 3.96 6.22
C ILE A 190 9.93 4.61 7.56
N PHE A 191 10.45 3.81 8.47
CA PHE A 191 10.98 4.26 9.76
C PHE A 191 12.50 4.27 9.69
N GLN A 192 13.06 5.45 9.43
CA GLN A 192 14.51 5.67 9.40
C GLN A 192 15.00 6.10 10.78
N ASP A 193 16.03 5.40 11.27
CA ASP A 193 16.60 5.57 12.60
C ASP A 193 15.51 5.63 13.69
N PRO A 194 14.66 4.59 13.83
CA PRO A 194 13.57 4.59 14.80
C PRO A 194 14.10 4.68 16.23
N SER A 195 13.28 5.21 17.15
CA SER A 195 13.59 5.15 18.57
C SER A 195 13.64 3.71 19.08
N ALA A 196 14.30 3.46 20.21
CA ALA A 196 14.32 2.12 20.82
C ALA A 196 12.91 1.60 21.14
N MET A 197 12.02 2.49 21.61
CA MET A 197 10.60 2.17 21.80
C MET A 197 9.94 1.77 20.48
N MET A 198 10.06 2.62 19.45
CA MET A 198 9.41 2.38 18.16
C MET A 198 9.95 1.10 17.49
N HIS A 199 11.26 0.87 17.57
CA HIS A 199 11.88 -0.36 17.13
C HIS A 199 11.24 -1.60 17.80
N GLN A 200 11.03 -1.56 19.12
CA GLN A 200 10.37 -2.66 19.83
C GLN A 200 8.93 -2.87 19.35
N LEU A 201 8.18 -1.79 19.09
CA LEU A 201 6.81 -1.88 18.57
C LEU A 201 6.74 -2.38 17.12
N LEU A 202 7.72 -2.03 16.29
CA LEU A 202 7.78 -2.46 14.90
C LEU A 202 8.20 -3.93 14.75
N THR A 203 9.00 -4.45 15.68
CA THR A 203 9.54 -5.81 15.62
C THR A 203 8.64 -6.84 16.30
N ASN A 204 7.99 -6.48 17.42
CA ASN A 204 7.18 -7.41 18.20
C ASN A 204 5.70 -7.46 17.77
N THR A 205 5.45 -7.53 16.45
CA THR A 205 4.10 -7.62 15.90
C THR A 205 3.59 -9.07 15.90
N ARG A 206 2.30 -9.26 16.21
CA ARG A 206 1.62 -10.56 16.15
C ARG A 206 0.88 -10.71 14.82
N GLN A 207 0.64 -11.94 14.39
CA GLN A 207 -0.22 -12.22 13.23
C GLN A 207 -1.68 -11.99 13.59
N LEU A 208 -2.47 -11.40 12.68
CA LEU A 208 -3.89 -11.14 12.90
C LEU A 208 -4.74 -12.41 12.69
N THR A 209 -4.39 -13.22 11.69
CA THR A 209 -5.13 -14.44 11.34
C THR A 209 -4.22 -15.65 11.21
N LEU A 210 -4.76 -16.84 11.43
CA LEU A 210 -4.04 -18.12 11.25
C LEU A 210 -4.07 -18.64 9.79
N GLY A 211 -4.80 -17.97 8.89
CA GLY A 211 -5.07 -18.42 7.52
C GLY A 211 -4.42 -17.55 6.44
N GLU A 212 -4.74 -17.82 5.17
CA GLU A 212 -4.28 -17.02 4.04
C GLU A 212 -4.79 -15.56 4.15
N TYR A 213 -3.86 -14.63 4.15
CA TYR A 213 -4.15 -13.19 4.18
C TYR A 213 -4.12 -12.67 2.74
N LYS A 214 -5.30 -12.45 2.17
CA LYS A 214 -5.49 -12.04 0.77
C LYS A 214 -6.10 -10.65 0.69
N HIS A 215 -5.67 -9.91 -0.33
CA HIS A 215 -6.16 -8.57 -0.66
C HIS A 215 -7.08 -8.63 -1.87
N ASP A 216 -7.99 -7.66 -2.00
CA ASP A 216 -8.89 -7.59 -3.15
C ASP A 216 -8.12 -7.35 -4.45
N THR A 217 -7.05 -6.57 -4.37
CA THR A 217 -6.08 -6.34 -5.45
C THR A 217 -4.88 -7.28 -5.35
N ASP A 218 -4.55 -7.96 -6.44
CA ASP A 218 -3.25 -8.63 -6.61
C ASP A 218 -2.17 -7.60 -6.99
N PHE A 219 -1.41 -7.17 -5.98
CA PHE A 219 -0.32 -6.20 -6.16
C PHE A 219 0.91 -6.80 -6.83
N GLU A 220 1.16 -8.10 -6.69
CA GLU A 220 2.30 -8.76 -7.36
C GLU A 220 2.03 -8.89 -8.86
N GLU A 221 0.83 -9.28 -9.26
CA GLU A 221 0.45 -9.29 -10.69
C GLU A 221 0.53 -7.88 -11.29
N LYS A 222 0.00 -6.86 -10.59
CA LYS A 222 0.09 -5.45 -11.03
C LYS A 222 1.54 -5.01 -11.20
N LYS A 223 2.42 -5.38 -10.27
CA LYS A 223 3.85 -5.06 -10.30
C LYS A 223 4.54 -5.73 -11.48
N GLU A 224 4.35 -7.03 -11.69
CA GLU A 224 4.92 -7.76 -12.84
C GLU A 224 4.49 -7.14 -14.17
N LYS A 225 3.19 -6.86 -14.32
CA LYS A 225 2.64 -6.23 -15.51
C LYS A 225 3.24 -4.84 -15.74
N THR A 226 3.40 -4.06 -14.68
CA THR A 226 3.97 -2.71 -14.75
C THR A 226 5.45 -2.75 -15.14
N ILE A 227 6.23 -3.65 -14.54
CA ILE A 227 7.64 -3.87 -14.87
C ILE A 227 7.78 -4.26 -16.34
N LYS A 228 6.97 -5.21 -16.81
CA LYS A 228 6.95 -5.64 -18.21
C LYS A 228 6.66 -4.48 -19.15
N ASN A 229 5.66 -3.66 -18.84
CA ASN A 229 5.32 -2.48 -19.63
C ASN A 229 6.47 -1.46 -19.66
N LEU A 230 7.14 -1.25 -18.54
CA LEU A 230 8.30 -0.34 -18.43
C LEU A 230 9.47 -0.83 -19.28
N LEU A 231 9.79 -2.12 -19.21
CA LEU A 231 10.86 -2.71 -20.01
C LEU A 231 10.59 -2.56 -21.51
N ASN A 232 9.36 -2.85 -21.95
CA ASN A 232 8.95 -2.66 -23.34
C ASN A 232 9.04 -1.18 -23.77
N ALA A 233 8.66 -0.25 -22.90
CA ALA A 233 8.78 1.18 -23.19
C ALA A 233 10.25 1.62 -23.28
N LYS A 234 11.09 1.15 -22.38
CA LYS A 234 12.54 1.41 -22.39
C LYS A 234 13.20 0.92 -23.68
N GLU A 235 12.83 -0.27 -24.14
CA GLU A 235 13.33 -0.83 -25.39
C GLU A 235 12.94 0.04 -26.60
N LYS A 236 11.66 0.42 -26.70
CA LYS A 236 11.18 1.31 -27.77
C LYS A 236 11.92 2.64 -27.79
N ILE A 237 12.07 3.28 -26.64
CA ILE A 237 12.80 4.55 -26.52
C ILE A 237 14.28 4.36 -26.90
N SER A 238 14.91 3.25 -26.48
CA SER A 238 16.30 2.96 -26.84
C SER A 238 16.49 2.80 -28.34
N ASN A 239 15.57 2.11 -29.01
CA ASN A 239 15.61 1.94 -30.46
C ASN A 239 15.41 3.28 -31.19
N GLU A 240 14.44 4.08 -30.76
CA GLU A 240 14.20 5.40 -31.34
C GLU A 240 15.39 6.35 -31.15
N ILE A 241 16.05 6.31 -29.99
CA ILE A 241 17.30 7.05 -29.75
C ILE A 241 18.41 6.58 -30.70
N ALA A 242 18.54 5.28 -30.94
CA ALA A 242 19.55 4.74 -31.85
C ALA A 242 19.32 5.23 -33.29
N ASP A 243 18.07 5.15 -33.77
CA ASP A 243 17.68 5.62 -35.10
C ASP A 243 17.94 7.12 -35.28
N LEU A 244 17.61 7.93 -34.27
CA LEU A 244 17.85 9.37 -34.30
C LEU A 244 19.35 9.69 -34.27
N ARG A 245 20.16 8.95 -33.51
CA ARG A 245 21.62 9.11 -33.51
C ARG A 245 22.22 8.79 -34.88
N GLU A 246 21.74 7.75 -35.54
CA GLU A 246 22.18 7.40 -36.89
C GLU A 246 21.81 8.48 -37.91
N LYS A 247 20.56 8.97 -37.89
CA LYS A 247 20.11 10.08 -38.74
C LYS A 247 20.94 11.35 -38.53
N ILE A 248 21.27 11.69 -37.27
CA ILE A 248 22.14 12.82 -36.96
C ILE A 248 23.54 12.62 -37.53
N LYS A 249 24.10 11.41 -37.43
CA LYS A 249 25.41 11.10 -38.01
C LYS A 249 25.38 11.27 -39.53
N LEU A 250 24.40 10.69 -40.22
CA LEU A 250 24.24 10.81 -41.66
C LEU A 250 24.06 12.26 -42.12
N ALA A 251 23.29 13.06 -41.36
CA ALA A 251 23.12 14.48 -41.65
C ALA A 251 24.44 15.26 -41.49
N LYS A 252 25.23 14.98 -40.45
CA LYS A 252 26.55 15.59 -40.24
C LYS A 252 27.55 15.22 -41.34
N ASP A 253 27.58 13.95 -41.74
CA ASP A 253 28.46 13.47 -42.82
C ASP A 253 28.08 14.14 -44.16
N THR A 254 26.78 14.24 -44.43
CA THR A 254 26.25 14.94 -45.61
C THR A 254 26.58 16.43 -45.62
N ILE A 255 26.41 17.12 -44.48
CA ILE A 255 26.81 18.54 -44.33
C ILE A 255 28.30 18.72 -44.59
N THR A 256 29.13 17.80 -44.11
CA THR A 256 30.59 17.86 -44.31
C THR A 256 30.95 17.72 -45.78
N LYS A 257 30.37 16.75 -46.49
CA LYS A 257 30.56 16.57 -47.94
C LYS A 257 30.15 17.82 -48.74
N PHE A 258 28.98 18.39 -48.46
CA PHE A 258 28.54 19.60 -49.17
C PHE A 258 29.45 20.81 -48.87
N LYS A 259 29.96 20.95 -47.63
CA LYS A 259 30.94 21.99 -47.31
C LYS A 259 32.25 21.83 -48.09
N GLU A 260 32.74 20.60 -48.24
CA GLU A 260 33.94 20.31 -49.04
C GLU A 260 33.74 20.63 -50.52
N GLU A 261 32.58 20.27 -51.09
CA GLU A 261 32.25 20.60 -52.49
C GLU A 261 32.17 22.12 -52.69
N ILE A 262 31.46 22.85 -51.83
CA ILE A 262 31.37 24.31 -51.89
C ILE A 262 32.78 24.95 -51.84
N SER A 263 33.66 24.45 -50.97
CA SER A 263 35.03 24.95 -50.86
C SER A 263 35.86 24.73 -52.13
N LYS A 264 35.64 23.64 -52.86
CA LYS A 264 36.33 23.39 -54.14
C LYS A 264 35.90 24.42 -55.19
N TYR A 265 34.60 24.65 -55.33
CA TYR A 265 34.06 25.60 -56.31
C TYR A 265 34.39 27.06 -55.98
N GLN A 266 34.46 27.44 -54.69
CA GLN A 266 34.91 28.78 -54.29
C GLN A 266 36.40 29.02 -54.54
N GLY A 267 37.23 27.97 -54.55
CA GLY A 267 38.63 28.04 -54.96
C GLY A 267 38.80 28.32 -56.46
N ASP A 268 38.02 27.64 -57.31
CA ASP A 268 38.09 27.81 -58.77
C ASP A 268 37.57 29.18 -59.25
N MET A 269 36.64 29.80 -58.53
CA MET A 269 36.14 31.15 -58.88
C MET A 269 37.13 32.29 -58.58
N SER A 270 38.24 32.03 -57.87
CA SER A 270 39.24 33.06 -57.51
C SER A 270 40.39 33.21 -58.52
N VAL A 271 40.45 32.35 -59.54
CA VAL A 271 41.58 32.29 -60.50
C VAL A 271 41.34 33.12 -61.78
N ASP A 272 40.12 33.63 -62.01
CA ASP A 272 39.73 34.16 -63.33
C ASP A 272 39.38 35.66 -63.37
N VAL A 273 40.16 36.52 -62.67
CA VAL A 273 40.03 37.99 -62.77
C VAL A 273 41.37 38.73 -62.99
N SER A 274 42.41 38.05 -63.47
CA SER A 274 43.70 38.71 -63.82
C SER A 274 44.07 38.64 -65.31
N GLY A 275 43.13 38.31 -66.21
CA GLY A 275 43.38 38.10 -67.64
C GLY A 275 42.73 39.09 -68.61
N LEU A 276 42.04 40.14 -68.14
CA LEU A 276 41.35 41.11 -69.00
C LEU A 276 41.63 42.56 -68.56
N SER A 277 42.80 43.09 -68.96
CA SER A 277 43.01 44.49 -69.39
C SER A 277 44.41 44.67 -69.94
#